data_AF-A0AAW5ZVZ7-F1
#
_entry.id   AF-A0AAW5ZVZ7-F1
#
_cell.length_a   1.000
_cell.length_b   1.000
_cell.length_c   1.000
_cell.angle_alpha   90.00
_cell.angle_beta   90.00
_cell.angle_gamma   90.00
#
_symmetry.space_group_name_H-M   'P 1'
#
loop_
_entity.id
_entity.type
_entity.pdbx_description
1 polymer ?
#
loop_
_entity_poly.entity_id
_entity_poly.type
_entity_poly.pdbx_seq_one_letter_code
_entity_poly.pdbx_strand_id
1 'polypeptide(L)'
;MTSKRRIYLTGALAGREFLRRTQSDLHVHQQYLPESLRWEMVFTTASQPPEFLAGFVDAIGAFVLMTLEGCDINPQTWEVLAAVER
;
A
#
# COMPACT_ATOMS: atom_id res chain seq x y z
N MET A 1 7.77 -1.14 21.20
CA MET A 1 7.58 -1.73 19.86
C MET A 1 8.93 -2.23 19.35
N THR A 2 9.02 -3.49 18.94
CA THR A 2 10.25 -4.03 18.33
C THR A 2 10.55 -3.30 17.01
N SER A 3 11.84 -3.15 16.66
CA SER A 3 12.28 -2.42 15.46
C SER A 3 11.59 -2.95 14.19
N LYS A 4 11.46 -4.28 14.08
CA LYS A 4 10.77 -4.98 12.99
C LYS A 4 9.31 -4.55 12.81
N ARG A 5 8.55 -4.44 13.90
CA ARG A 5 7.14 -4.02 13.84
C ARG A 5 7.01 -2.58 13.35
N ARG A 6 7.90 -1.68 13.78
CA ARG A 6 7.89 -0.30 13.29
C ARG A 6 8.14 -0.25 11.78
N ILE A 7 9.14 -0.99 11.31
CA ILE A 7 9.47 -1.09 9.88
C ILE A 7 8.28 -1.62 9.08
N TYR A 8 7.61 -2.67 9.57
CA TYR A 8 6.39 -3.20 8.96
C TYR A 8 5.29 -2.15 8.81
N LEU A 9 4.97 -1.43 9.89
CA LEU A 9 3.94 -0.38 9.85
C LEU A 9 4.34 0.78 8.94
N THR A 10 5.64 1.11 8.84
CA THR A 10 6.14 2.08 7.85
C THR A 10 5.91 1.59 6.42
N GLY A 11 6.13 0.31 6.15
CA GLY A 11 5.79 -0.32 4.88
C GLY A 11 4.31 -0.20 4.54
N ALA A 12 3.42 -0.49 5.50
CA ALA A 12 1.98 -0.39 5.31
C ALA A 12 1.53 1.05 4.97
N LEU A 13 2.10 2.06 5.63
CA LEU A 13 1.86 3.46 5.30
C LEU A 13 2.34 3.81 3.89
N ALA A 14 3.49 3.28 3.46
CA ALA A 14 3.97 3.47 2.10
C ALA A 14 3.06 2.79 1.05
N GLY A 15 2.46 1.64 1.38
CA GLY A 15 1.46 0.98 0.55
C GLY A 15 0.22 1.86 0.34
N ARG A 16 -0.31 2.47 1.41
CA ARG A 16 -1.40 3.46 1.29
C ARG A 16 -0.99 4.65 0.43
N GLU A 17 0.21 5.17 0.59
CA GLU A 17 0.69 6.31 -0.21
C GLU A 17 0.83 5.96 -1.70
N PHE A 18 1.27 4.74 -2.02
CA PHE A 18 1.26 4.23 -3.39
C PHE A 18 -0.15 4.20 -3.98
N LEU A 19 -1.15 3.70 -3.23
CA LEU A 19 -2.55 3.69 -3.66
C LEU A 19 -3.09 5.12 -3.86
N ARG A 20 -2.75 6.04 -2.96
CA ARG A 20 -3.13 7.46 -3.05
C ARG A 20 -2.59 8.12 -4.32
N ARG A 21 -1.30 7.92 -4.61
CA ARG A 21 -0.67 8.41 -5.86
C ARG A 21 -1.32 7.80 -7.09
N THR A 22 -1.48 6.48 -7.10
CA THR A 22 -2.12 5.75 -8.21
C THR A 22 -3.55 6.26 -8.48
N GLN A 23 -4.35 6.48 -7.44
CA GLN A 23 -5.71 7.02 -7.58
C GLN A 23 -5.69 8.46 -8.13
N SER A 24 -4.77 9.29 -7.66
CA SER A 24 -4.59 10.66 -8.15
C SER A 24 -4.19 10.67 -9.63
N ASP A 25 -3.22 9.85 -10.01
CA ASP A 25 -2.73 9.76 -11.39
C ASP A 25 -3.83 9.24 -12.33
N LEU A 26 -4.61 8.25 -11.90
CA LEU A 26 -5.78 7.78 -12.62
C LEU A 26 -6.83 8.89 -12.81
N HIS A 27 -7.08 9.69 -11.78
CA HIS A 27 -8.06 10.78 -11.85
C HIS A 27 -7.61 11.91 -12.79
N VAL A 28 -6.33 12.30 -12.70
CA VAL A 28 -5.77 13.43 -13.47
C VAL A 28 -5.46 13.04 -14.91
N HIS A 29 -4.89 11.86 -15.14
CA HIS A 29 -4.37 11.46 -16.44
C HIS A 29 -5.23 10.41 -17.15
N GLN A 30 -6.22 9.79 -16.49
CA GLN A 30 -7.04 8.68 -17.02
C GLN A 30 -6.20 7.50 -17.55
N GLN A 31 -4.98 7.35 -17.05
CA GLN A 31 -4.05 6.32 -17.48
C GLN A 31 -3.86 5.29 -16.37
N TYR A 32 -4.20 4.04 -16.68
CA TYR A 32 -3.86 2.90 -15.84
C TYR A 32 -2.63 2.21 -16.40
N LEU A 33 -1.55 2.18 -15.60
CA LEU A 33 -0.31 1.50 -15.94
C LEU A 33 -0.16 0.25 -15.05
N PRO A 34 -0.50 -0.95 -15.56
CA PRO A 34 -0.46 -2.17 -14.75
C PRO A 34 0.95 -2.49 -14.22
N GLU A 35 2.00 -2.01 -14.89
CA GLU A 35 3.38 -2.19 -14.48
C GLU A 35 3.82 -1.34 -13.28
N SER A 36 3.08 -0.28 -12.90
CA SER A 36 3.49 0.64 -11.84
C SER A 36 3.72 -0.05 -10.50
N LEU A 37 2.85 -0.99 -10.13
CA LEU A 37 3.03 -1.78 -8.90
C LEU A 37 4.29 -2.65 -8.98
N ARG A 38 4.53 -3.30 -10.13
CA ARG A 38 5.74 -4.10 -10.34
C ARG A 38 7.01 -3.25 -10.19
N TRP A 39 7.02 -2.05 -10.75
CA TRP A 39 8.17 -1.14 -10.62
C TRP A 39 8.41 -0.69 -9.18
N GLU A 40 7.34 -0.31 -8.46
CA GLU A 40 7.44 0.08 -7.04
C GLU A 40 7.93 -1.08 -6.17
N MET A 41 7.48 -2.31 -6.44
CA MET A 41 7.94 -3.51 -5.74
C MET A 41 9.42 -3.81 -6.00
N VAL A 42 9.89 -3.70 -7.25
CA VAL A 42 11.32 -3.91 -7.58
C VAL A 42 12.18 -2.88 -6.85
N PHE A 43 11.78 -1.61 -6.86
CA PHE A 43 12.49 -0.54 -6.17
C PHE A 43 12.50 -0.74 -4.64
N THR A 44 11.35 -1.08 -4.07
CA THR A 44 11.21 -1.31 -2.62
C THR A 44 12.05 -2.51 -2.18
N THR A 45 12.02 -3.61 -2.93
CA THR A 45 12.80 -4.82 -2.61
C THR A 45 14.30 -4.53 -2.63
N ALA A 46 14.77 -3.63 -3.50
CA ALA A 46 16.17 -3.26 -3.59
C ALA A 46 16.64 -2.30 -2.48
N SER A 47 15.73 -1.55 -1.85
CA SER A 47 16.08 -0.41 -0.97
C SER A 47 15.59 -0.55 0.47
N GLN A 48 14.69 -1.49 0.76
CA GLN A 48 14.05 -1.63 2.06
C GLN A 48 14.21 -3.04 2.64
N PRO A 49 14.18 -3.18 3.99
CA PRO A 49 14.21 -4.47 4.64
C PRO A 49 12.93 -5.31 4.35
N PRO A 50 12.99 -6.64 4.50
CA PRO A 50 11.85 -7.53 4.20
C PRO A 50 10.57 -7.18 4.96
N GLU A 51 10.68 -6.74 6.22
CA GLU A 51 9.52 -6.36 7.02
C GLU A 51 8.77 -5.15 6.43
N PHE A 52 9.49 -4.21 5.79
CA PHE A 52 8.86 -3.09 5.11
C PHE A 52 8.06 -3.58 3.90
N LEU A 53 8.66 -4.46 3.09
CA LEU A 53 8.00 -5.02 1.92
C LEU A 53 6.74 -5.81 2.31
N ALA A 54 6.80 -6.58 3.41
CA ALA A 54 5.64 -7.28 3.93
C ALA A 54 4.50 -6.30 4.26
N GLY A 55 4.77 -5.25 5.03
CA GLY A 55 3.74 -4.25 5.35
C GLY A 55 3.19 -3.53 4.12
N PHE A 56 4.06 -3.19 3.17
CA PHE A 56 3.67 -2.57 1.91
C PHE A 56 2.69 -3.44 1.11
N VAL A 57 3.02 -4.72 0.95
CA VAL A 57 2.18 -5.67 0.21
C VAL A 57 0.88 -5.97 0.95
N ASP A 58 0.93 -6.13 2.28
CA ASP A 58 -0.26 -6.39 3.09
C ASP A 58 -1.25 -5.23 3.04
N ALA A 59 -0.79 -3.97 3.02
CA ALA A 59 -1.65 -2.82 2.82
C ALA A 59 -2.36 -2.84 1.45
N ILE A 60 -1.66 -3.23 0.39
CA ILE A 60 -2.29 -3.36 -0.93
C ILE A 60 -3.29 -4.52 -0.94
N GLY A 61 -2.93 -5.65 -0.33
CA GLY A 61 -3.82 -6.81 -0.19
C GLY A 61 -5.09 -6.48 0.58
N ALA A 62 -4.97 -5.79 1.72
CA ALA A 62 -6.10 -5.35 2.52
C ALA A 62 -7.02 -4.41 1.73
N PHE A 63 -6.45 -3.45 0.98
CA PHE A 63 -7.23 -2.57 0.11
C PHE A 63 -8.04 -3.36 -0.93
N VAL A 64 -7.40 -4.31 -1.61
CA VAL A 64 -8.06 -5.17 -2.62
C VAL A 64 -9.17 -5.98 -1.99
N LEU A 65 -8.90 -6.68 -0.88
CA LEU A 65 -9.88 -7.53 -0.21
C LEU A 65 -11.10 -6.73 0.26
N MET A 66 -10.89 -5.63 0.96
CA MET A 66 -12.01 -4.83 1.45
C MET A 66 -12.79 -4.16 0.31
N THR A 67 -12.13 -3.77 -0.79
CA THR A 67 -12.82 -3.29 -2.00
C THR A 67 -13.70 -4.39 -2.60
N LEU A 68 -13.21 -5.65 -2.65
CA LEU A 68 -13.98 -6.80 -3.12
C LEU A 68 -15.14 -7.17 -2.20
N GLU A 69 -15.03 -6.88 -0.89
CA GLU A 69 -16.14 -6.98 0.07
C GLU A 69 -17.18 -5.86 -0.10
N GLY A 70 -16.94 -4.89 -0.98
CA GLY A 70 -17.84 -3.75 -1.22
C GLY A 70 -17.67 -2.61 -0.21
N CYS A 71 -16.57 -2.58 0.57
CA CYS A 71 -16.27 -1.46 1.44
C CYS A 71 -15.90 -0.22 0.59
N ASP A 72 -16.48 0.93 0.92
CA ASP A 72 -16.09 2.22 0.34
C ASP A 72 -14.79 2.71 1.00
N ILE A 73 -13.66 2.34 0.42
CA ILE A 73 -12.33 2.72 0.91
C ILE A 73 -11.74 3.83 0.07
N ASN A 74 -11.48 4.95 0.73
CA ASN A 74 -10.72 6.05 0.16
C ASN A 74 -9.27 6.04 0.68
N PRO A 75 -8.25 5.78 -0.18
CA PRO A 75 -6.84 5.81 0.20
C PRO A 75 -6.38 7.09 0.92
N GLN A 76 -7.07 8.23 0.71
CA GLN A 76 -6.73 9.51 1.37
C GLN A 76 -7.08 9.54 2.87
N THR A 77 -8.16 8.86 3.26
CA THR A 77 -8.68 8.86 4.64
C THR A 77 -8.62 7.48 5.29
N TRP A 78 -8.13 6.48 4.57
CA TRP A 78 -8.10 5.11 5.04
C TRP A 78 -7.10 4.91 6.17
N GLU A 79 -7.59 4.40 7.30
CA GLU A 79 -6.82 3.98 8.47
C GLU A 79 -6.11 2.64 8.23
N VAL A 80 -5.13 2.64 7.33
CA VAL A 80 -4.40 1.44 6.88
C VAL A 80 -3.81 0.63 8.03
N LEU A 81 -3.31 1.28 9.08
CA LEU A 81 -2.69 0.57 10.21
C LEU A 81 -3.71 -0.29 10.95
N ALA A 82 -4.94 0.20 11.12
CA ALA A 82 -6.02 -0.57 11.74
C ALA A 82 -6.47 -1.75 10.86
N ALA A 83 -6.26 -1.67 9.54
CA ALA A 83 -6.62 -2.74 8.62
C ALA A 83 -5.57 -3.87 8.59
N VAL A 84 -4.28 -3.54 8.70
CA VAL A 84 -3.19 -4.54 8.68
C VAL A 84 -2.84 -5.10 10.07
N GLU A 85 -3.29 -4.45 11.14
CA GLU A 85 -3.14 -4.95 12.52
C GLU A 85 -4.33 -5.80 12.99
N ARG A 86 -5.30 -6.04 12.10
CA ARG A 86 -6.53 -6.80 12.36
C ARG A 86 -6.33 -8.30 12.24
#